data_AF-A0A834HEM2-F1
#
_entry.id   AF-A0A834HEM2-F1
#
_cell.length_a   1.000
_cell.length_b   1.000
_cell.length_c   1.000
_cell.angle_alpha   90.00
_cell.angle_beta   90.00
_cell.angle_gamma   90.00
#
_symmetry.space_group_name_H-M   'P 1'
#
loop_
_entity.id
_entity.type
_entity.pdbx_description
1 polymer ?
#
loop_
_entity_poly.entity_id
_entity_poly.type
_entity_poly.pdbx_seq_one_letter_code
_entity_poly.pdbx_strand_id
1 'polypeptide(L)'
;MGNWAELPEDILVLIAKQITLFEDFLFFSGVCRSWRFVAVNDNFKGSEQIPWLMLSNKDKPDERQFVSIRKGGVIRTVNLPEARGKRCLETLGWLVTTSEDGDINLFHPFTRVLINLPHISNFENYSARRNKSLSFISKAVLSSRPEEGKDYVLMVIYAAGYKGRGHLAFWRSRDKSWIFVDITWFYDINFRNGLCYGVDGSGTVHAFDVLGPNPTVPLVVGYGPSHGYSAVLKQPYVVESAGVVLVVHRIIRRVSPSTFSGDDPYIFETSGFTVFEVDSSAIGKGVEKTSLGDHALFLGDNASVSVDVSRFQGIKANCIYYIDSFKQGGNYMGIYNMEDGSLSPCYEGEHCSLICPPTWVNPSPH
;
A
#
# COMPACT_ATOMS: atom_id res chain seq x y z
N MET A 1 13.61 -14.98 41.03
CA MET A 1 13.44 -14.48 39.64
C MET A 1 14.54 -13.46 39.39
N GLY A 2 15.39 -13.64 38.38
CA GLY A 2 16.44 -12.68 38.05
C GLY A 2 15.84 -11.38 37.50
N ASN A 3 16.40 -10.24 37.87
CA ASN A 3 15.96 -8.94 37.37
C ASN A 3 16.48 -8.73 35.93
N TRP A 4 15.65 -9.02 34.93
CA TRP A 4 15.99 -8.83 33.50
C TRP A 4 16.31 -7.35 33.15
N ALA A 5 15.94 -6.39 34.01
CA ALA A 5 16.30 -4.98 33.83
C ALA A 5 17.80 -4.70 34.09
N GLU A 6 18.51 -5.61 34.76
CA GLU A 6 19.95 -5.52 35.10
C GLU A 6 20.85 -6.30 34.13
N LEU A 7 20.30 -6.78 33.00
CA LEU A 7 21.12 -7.42 31.97
C LEU A 7 22.21 -6.47 31.46
N PRO A 8 23.46 -6.96 31.33
CA PRO A 8 24.53 -6.22 30.68
C PRO A 8 24.18 -5.76 29.26
N GLU A 9 24.67 -4.58 28.87
CA GLU A 9 24.34 -3.96 27.57
C GLU A 9 24.76 -4.82 26.37
N ASP A 10 25.89 -5.51 26.46
CA ASP A 10 26.39 -6.43 25.43
C ASP A 10 25.41 -7.58 25.16
N ILE A 11 24.82 -8.14 26.22
CA ILE A 11 23.76 -9.15 26.09
C ILE A 11 22.49 -8.55 25.48
N LEU A 12 22.10 -7.34 25.90
CA LEU A 12 20.93 -6.67 25.32
C LEU A 12 21.12 -6.36 23.84
N VAL A 13 22.33 -5.99 23.40
CA VAL A 13 22.68 -5.81 21.98
C VAL A 13 22.55 -7.13 21.21
N LEU A 14 23.00 -8.25 21.79
CA LEU A 14 22.84 -9.56 21.17
C LEU A 14 21.37 -9.94 21.02
N ILE A 15 20.55 -9.70 22.04
CA ILE A 15 19.09 -9.92 21.99
C ILE A 15 18.46 -9.03 20.91
N ALA A 16 18.74 -7.74 20.91
CA ALA A 16 18.24 -6.77 19.93
C ALA A 16 18.51 -7.22 18.49
N LYS A 17 19.71 -7.76 18.23
CA LYS A 17 20.13 -8.29 16.92
C LYS A 17 19.41 -9.56 16.47
N GLN A 18 18.74 -10.28 17.38
CA GLN A 18 17.92 -11.45 17.05
C GLN A 18 16.45 -11.09 16.79
N ILE A 19 16.03 -9.86 17.10
CA ILE A 19 14.66 -9.42 16.84
C ILE A 19 14.52 -9.08 15.35
N THR A 20 13.64 -9.79 14.66
CA THR A 20 13.40 -9.64 13.21
C THR A 20 12.17 -8.80 12.88
N LEU A 21 11.21 -8.73 13.80
CA LEU A 21 9.99 -7.92 13.66
C LEU A 21 10.17 -6.56 14.32
N PHE A 22 9.90 -5.49 13.57
CA PHE A 22 10.05 -4.13 14.07
C PHE A 22 9.07 -3.83 15.19
N GLU A 23 7.87 -4.42 15.18
CA GLU A 23 6.92 -4.30 16.29
C GLU A 23 7.51 -4.85 17.60
N ASP A 24 8.17 -6.01 17.57
CA ASP A 24 8.82 -6.61 18.74
C ASP A 24 10.04 -5.79 19.16
N PHE A 25 10.75 -5.19 18.21
CA PHE A 25 11.87 -4.28 18.47
C PHE A 25 11.40 -2.98 19.17
N LEU A 26 10.24 -2.46 18.77
CA LEU A 26 9.63 -1.31 19.45
C LEU A 26 9.23 -1.68 20.88
N PHE A 27 8.63 -2.84 21.12
CA PHE A 27 8.31 -3.30 22.48
C PHE A 27 9.57 -3.50 23.33
N PHE A 28 10.63 -4.07 22.75
CA PHE A 28 11.95 -4.19 23.37
C PHE A 28 12.50 -2.81 23.80
N SER A 29 12.44 -1.79 22.93
CA SER A 29 12.86 -0.42 23.27
C SER A 29 11.99 0.27 24.34
N GLY A 30 10.81 -0.28 24.60
CA GLY A 30 9.81 0.24 25.52
C GLY A 30 10.01 -0.16 26.98
N VAL A 31 10.86 -1.16 27.27
CA VAL A 31 10.99 -1.78 28.59
C VAL A 31 11.54 -0.80 29.64
N CYS A 32 12.78 -0.31 29.46
CA CYS A 32 13.42 0.66 30.35
C CYS A 32 14.55 1.42 29.62
N ARG A 33 15.28 2.29 30.32
CA ARG A 33 16.33 3.14 29.72
C ARG A 33 17.48 2.33 29.11
N SER A 34 17.96 1.27 29.77
CA SER A 34 19.08 0.46 29.26
C SER A 34 18.70 -0.30 27.98
N TRP A 35 17.50 -0.88 27.94
CA TRP A 35 16.98 -1.56 26.74
C TRP A 35 16.76 -0.58 25.58
N ARG A 36 16.23 0.62 25.86
CA ARG A 36 16.08 1.68 24.87
C ARG A 36 17.42 2.15 24.31
N PHE A 37 18.43 2.26 25.16
CA PHE A 37 19.76 2.73 24.77
C PHE A 37 20.39 1.84 23.70
N VAL A 38 20.22 0.53 23.80
CA VAL A 38 20.76 -0.43 22.81
C VAL A 38 19.83 -0.66 21.61
N ALA A 39 18.57 -0.24 21.68
CA ALA A 39 17.57 -0.37 20.62
C ALA A 39 17.76 0.69 19.50
N VAL A 40 18.98 0.78 18.97
CA VAL A 40 19.33 1.61 17.82
C VAL A 40 19.09 0.86 16.51
N ASN A 41 18.78 1.58 15.44
CA ASN A 41 18.44 0.99 14.14
C ASN A 41 19.53 0.05 13.60
N ASP A 42 20.82 0.34 13.84
CA ASP A 42 21.94 -0.51 13.42
C ASP A 42 21.92 -1.91 14.06
N ASN A 43 21.22 -2.06 15.19
CA ASN A 43 21.04 -3.34 15.86
C ASN A 43 19.82 -4.11 15.34
N PHE A 44 18.91 -3.47 14.59
CA PHE A 44 17.78 -4.14 13.98
C PHE A 44 18.17 -4.71 12.62
N LYS A 45 17.97 -6.01 12.44
CA LYS A 45 18.37 -6.73 11.21
C LYS A 45 17.19 -7.25 10.38
N GLY A 46 15.96 -6.87 10.74
CA GLY A 46 14.77 -7.27 10.01
C GLY A 46 14.69 -6.58 8.65
N SER A 47 14.63 -7.35 7.57
CA SER A 47 14.50 -6.82 6.21
C SER A 47 13.05 -6.78 5.71
N GLU A 48 12.27 -7.80 6.05
CA GLU A 48 10.85 -7.94 5.69
C GLU A 48 9.99 -7.75 6.92
N GLN A 49 8.89 -7.03 6.76
CA GLN A 49 8.00 -6.68 7.85
C GLN A 49 6.55 -6.95 7.46
N ILE A 50 5.72 -7.22 8.46
CA ILE A 50 4.28 -7.31 8.29
C ILE A 50 3.73 -5.87 8.22
N PRO A 51 2.95 -5.51 7.18
CA PRO A 51 2.30 -4.21 7.11
C PRO A 51 1.42 -3.95 8.35
N TRP A 52 1.53 -2.75 8.90
CA TRP A 52 0.67 -2.29 9.97
C TRP A 52 -0.54 -1.58 9.40
N LEU A 53 -1.66 -1.65 10.11
CA LEU A 53 -2.84 -0.88 9.76
C LEU A 53 -2.71 0.51 10.38
N MET A 54 -2.54 1.53 9.54
CA MET A 54 -2.58 2.92 9.97
C MET A 54 -4.01 3.44 9.94
N LEU A 55 -4.47 3.96 11.07
CA LEU A 55 -5.80 4.52 11.28
C LEU A 55 -5.70 5.98 11.72
N SER A 56 -6.61 6.82 11.23
CA SER A 56 -6.78 8.20 11.69
C SER A 56 -7.86 8.29 12.77
N ASN A 57 -7.62 9.09 13.80
CA ASN A 57 -8.61 9.38 14.83
C ASN A 57 -9.45 10.62 14.44
N LYS A 58 -10.79 10.52 14.54
CA LYS A 58 -11.73 11.63 14.31
C LYS A 58 -11.55 12.76 15.32
N ASP A 59 -11.44 12.40 16.60
CA ASP A 59 -11.38 13.37 17.71
C ASP A 59 -10.02 14.03 17.82
N LYS A 60 -9.00 13.38 17.27
CA LYS A 60 -7.60 13.83 17.28
C LYS A 60 -7.02 13.72 15.87
N PRO A 61 -7.31 14.70 14.99
CA PRO A 61 -6.99 14.62 13.56
C PRO A 61 -5.48 14.57 13.27
N ASP A 62 -4.66 14.98 14.24
CA ASP A 62 -3.20 14.93 14.18
C ASP A 62 -2.67 13.57 14.66
N GLU A 63 -3.45 12.71 15.32
CA GLU A 63 -2.99 11.38 15.75
C GLU A 63 -3.22 10.30 14.69
N ARG A 64 -2.25 9.41 14.54
CA ARG A 64 -2.36 8.17 13.77
C ARG A 64 -2.05 6.99 14.68
N GLN A 65 -2.91 5.98 14.62
CA GLN A 65 -2.71 4.71 15.31
C GLN A 65 -2.17 3.69 14.32
N PHE A 66 -1.12 3.00 14.71
CA PHE A 66 -0.56 1.86 13.98
C PHE A 66 -0.95 0.59 14.72
N VAL A 67 -1.70 -0.28 14.05
CA VAL A 67 -2.29 -1.50 14.62
C VAL A 67 -1.62 -2.73 14.00
N SER A 68 -1.29 -3.69 14.86
CA SER A 68 -0.82 -5.02 14.45
C SER A 68 -2.02 -5.89 14.08
N ILE A 69 -2.10 -6.34 12.83
CA ILE A 69 -3.09 -7.35 12.43
C ILE A 69 -2.77 -8.71 13.07
N ARG A 70 -1.49 -8.98 13.34
CA ARG A 70 -1.04 -10.21 13.98
C ARG A 70 -1.49 -10.31 15.44
N LYS A 71 -1.26 -9.26 16.23
CA LYS A 71 -1.53 -9.25 17.68
C LYS A 71 -2.91 -8.71 18.05
N GLY A 72 -3.61 -8.05 17.13
CA GLY A 72 -4.94 -7.50 17.37
C GLY A 72 -4.95 -6.29 18.31
N GLY A 73 -4.03 -5.33 18.11
CA GLY A 73 -3.94 -4.17 19.01
C GLY A 73 -3.07 -3.03 18.49
N VAL A 74 -3.19 -1.86 19.13
CA VAL A 74 -2.40 -0.67 18.82
C VAL A 74 -0.95 -0.91 19.24
N ILE A 75 -0.03 -0.89 18.27
CA ILE A 75 1.42 -0.93 18.51
C ILE A 75 1.90 0.44 18.99
N ARG A 76 1.46 1.50 18.30
CA ARG A 76 1.90 2.87 18.57
C ARG A 76 0.86 3.89 18.12
N THR A 77 0.71 4.94 18.91
CA THR A 77 0.05 6.18 18.50
C THR A 77 1.10 7.24 18.25
N VAL A 78 1.07 7.89 17.08
CA VAL A 78 2.01 8.94 16.70
C VAL A 78 1.23 10.20 16.37
N ASN A 79 1.65 11.34 16.92
CA ASN A 79 1.12 12.65 16.56
C ASN A 79 1.75 13.12 15.23
N LEU A 80 1.09 12.89 14.10
CA LEU A 80 1.49 13.23 12.73
C LEU A 80 0.67 14.41 12.16
N PRO A 81 0.93 15.66 12.59
CA PRO A 81 0.26 16.84 12.05
C PRO A 81 0.50 17.02 10.54
N GLU A 82 1.60 16.50 10.00
CA GLU A 82 1.94 16.54 8.57
C GLU A 82 0.92 15.79 7.70
N ALA A 83 0.23 14.81 8.28
CA ALA A 83 -0.81 14.01 7.64
C ALA A 83 -2.23 14.57 7.86
N ARG A 84 -2.38 15.63 8.67
CA ARG A 84 -3.69 16.21 9.02
C ARG A 84 -4.40 16.71 7.77
N GLY A 85 -5.61 16.19 7.54
CA GLY A 85 -6.44 16.60 6.40
C GLY A 85 -5.84 16.27 5.03
N LYS A 86 -4.80 15.43 4.98
CA LYS A 86 -4.14 15.01 3.74
C LYS A 86 -4.46 13.55 3.43
N ARG A 87 -4.62 13.22 2.15
CA ARG A 87 -4.61 11.81 1.74
C ARG A 87 -3.19 11.26 1.94
N CYS A 88 -3.08 10.02 2.38
CA CYS A 88 -1.79 9.33 2.57
C CYS A 88 -1.77 8.06 1.73
N LEU A 89 -0.76 7.91 0.88
CA LEU A 89 -0.49 6.71 0.08
C LEU A 89 0.82 6.10 0.57
N GLU A 90 0.85 4.80 0.87
CA GLU A 90 2.08 4.15 1.32
C GLU A 90 2.98 3.84 0.14
N THR A 91 4.28 3.95 0.36
CA THR A 91 5.28 3.38 -0.53
C THR A 91 6.61 3.12 0.19
N LEU A 92 7.01 1.85 0.29
CA LEU A 92 8.27 1.41 0.91
C LEU A 92 8.52 1.96 2.32
N GLY A 93 7.46 2.10 3.12
CA GLY A 93 7.48 2.67 4.48
C GLY A 93 7.40 4.19 4.57
N TRP A 94 7.42 4.87 3.42
CA TRP A 94 7.12 6.29 3.31
C TRP A 94 5.65 6.52 3.01
N LEU A 95 5.18 7.76 3.24
CA LEU A 95 3.85 8.22 2.88
C LEU A 95 3.94 9.34 1.85
N VAL A 96 3.30 9.17 0.70
CA VAL A 96 2.98 10.28 -0.19
C VAL A 96 1.73 10.96 0.33
N THR A 97 1.86 12.23 0.71
CA THR A 97 0.77 13.04 1.22
C THR A 97 0.32 14.06 0.19
N THR A 98 -0.99 14.23 0.02
CA THR A 98 -1.58 15.28 -0.82
C THR A 98 -2.54 16.14 -0.02
N SER A 99 -2.34 17.47 -0.03
CA SER A 99 -3.23 18.43 0.63
C SER A 99 -4.38 18.88 -0.27
N GLU A 100 -5.39 19.52 0.32
CA GLU A 100 -6.46 20.17 -0.45
C GLU A 100 -5.93 21.32 -1.33
N ASP A 101 -4.90 22.01 -0.85
CA ASP A 101 -4.25 23.13 -1.55
C ASP A 101 -3.40 22.65 -2.74
N GLY A 102 -3.00 21.37 -2.74
CA GLY A 102 -2.27 20.75 -3.84
C GLY A 102 -0.80 20.47 -3.55
N ASP A 103 -0.35 20.68 -2.31
CA ASP A 103 0.99 20.29 -1.88
C ASP A 103 1.11 18.77 -1.89
N ILE A 104 2.22 18.30 -2.43
CA ILE A 104 2.57 16.89 -2.50
C ILE A 104 3.89 16.71 -1.75
N ASN A 105 3.92 15.80 -0.79
CA ASN A 105 5.14 15.52 -0.02
C ASN A 105 5.37 14.03 0.12
N LEU A 106 6.63 13.62 0.09
CA LEU A 106 7.05 12.31 0.55
C LEU A 106 7.52 12.44 2.00
N PHE A 107 6.90 11.69 2.91
CA PHE A 107 7.03 11.87 4.35
C PHE A 107 7.27 10.54 5.06
N HIS A 108 8.30 10.45 5.91
CA HIS A 108 8.55 9.25 6.71
C HIS A 108 7.90 9.37 8.11
N PRO A 109 6.95 8.49 8.47
CA PRO A 109 6.08 8.68 9.64
C PRO A 109 6.79 8.59 10.99
N PHE A 110 7.96 7.96 11.06
CA PHE A 110 8.69 7.77 12.32
C PHE A 110 9.90 8.69 12.46
N THR A 111 10.66 8.92 11.39
CA THR A 111 11.84 9.81 11.41
C THR A 111 11.48 11.28 11.14
N ARG A 112 10.26 11.55 10.66
CA ARG A 112 9.76 12.89 10.29
C ARG A 112 10.49 13.57 9.14
N VAL A 113 11.31 12.82 8.40
CA VAL A 113 11.92 13.35 7.19
C VAL A 113 10.81 13.69 6.20
N LEU A 114 10.88 14.89 5.63
CA LEU A 114 9.90 15.43 4.70
C LEU A 114 10.60 15.93 3.45
N ILE A 115 10.15 15.46 2.30
CA ILE A 115 10.66 15.81 0.98
C ILE A 115 9.50 16.42 0.20
N ASN A 116 9.63 17.70 -0.17
CA ASN A 116 8.63 18.39 -0.97
C ASN A 116 8.73 17.94 -2.42
N LEU A 117 7.59 17.62 -3.04
CA LEU A 117 7.49 17.22 -4.44
C LEU A 117 6.91 18.38 -5.27
N PRO A 118 7.06 18.38 -6.61
CA PRO A 118 6.47 19.42 -7.43
C PRO A 118 4.95 19.47 -7.26
N HIS A 119 4.42 20.68 -7.04
CA HIS A 119 3.01 20.93 -6.71
C HIS A 119 2.04 20.32 -7.75
N ILE A 120 0.83 19.95 -7.31
CA ILE A 120 -0.19 19.31 -8.16
C ILE A 120 -0.55 20.13 -9.42
N SER A 121 -0.40 21.46 -9.35
CA SER A 121 -0.65 22.36 -10.48
C SER A 121 0.29 22.13 -11.66
N ASN A 122 1.42 21.44 -11.43
CA ASN A 122 2.39 21.12 -12.46
C ASN A 122 1.98 19.90 -13.28
N PHE A 123 0.90 19.18 -12.91
CA PHE A 123 0.37 18.08 -13.70
C PHE A 123 -0.42 18.57 -14.90
N GLU A 124 -0.31 17.85 -16.01
CA GLU A 124 -1.20 18.05 -17.16
C GLU A 124 -2.67 17.86 -16.77
N ASN A 125 -3.56 18.60 -17.44
CA ASN A 125 -5.02 18.54 -17.24
C ASN A 125 -5.51 18.93 -15.83
N TYR A 126 -4.67 19.54 -14.98
CA TYR A 126 -5.07 19.99 -13.64
C TYR A 126 -6.27 20.96 -13.68
N SER A 127 -6.22 21.99 -14.53
CA SER A 127 -7.27 23.01 -14.64
C SER A 127 -8.63 22.47 -15.12
N ALA A 128 -8.62 21.42 -15.94
CA ALA A 128 -9.83 20.82 -16.51
C ALA A 128 -10.58 19.91 -15.52
N ARG A 129 -9.93 19.46 -14.42
CA ARG A 129 -10.44 18.42 -13.52
C ARG A 129 -10.67 18.92 -12.10
N ARG A 130 -11.27 20.12 -11.98
CA ARG A 130 -11.61 20.94 -10.79
C ARG A 130 -12.35 20.26 -9.60
N ASN A 131 -12.31 18.93 -9.48
CA ASN A 131 -12.71 18.21 -8.28
C ASN A 131 -11.55 18.19 -7.28
N LYS A 132 -11.83 18.73 -6.10
CA LYS A 132 -10.98 18.91 -4.91
C LYS A 132 -9.86 17.85 -4.76
N SER A 133 -8.66 18.38 -4.54
CA SER A 133 -7.31 17.82 -4.70
C SER A 133 -7.01 16.43 -4.10
N LEU A 134 -7.69 16.02 -3.03
CA LEU A 134 -7.28 14.84 -2.25
C LEU A 134 -7.25 13.53 -3.04
N SER A 135 -8.15 13.33 -4.00
CA SER A 135 -8.21 12.10 -4.80
C SER A 135 -7.50 12.20 -6.16
N PHE A 136 -6.82 13.31 -6.44
CA PHE A 136 -6.17 13.51 -7.72
C PHE A 136 -5.07 12.48 -7.96
N ILE A 137 -4.21 12.24 -6.98
CA ILE A 137 -3.29 11.09 -7.01
C ILE A 137 -4.01 9.90 -6.37
N SER A 138 -4.17 8.82 -7.12
CA SER A 138 -4.85 7.61 -6.67
C SER A 138 -3.90 6.50 -6.26
N LYS A 139 -2.67 6.47 -6.79
CA LYS A 139 -1.62 5.51 -6.45
C LYS A 139 -0.26 6.17 -6.56
N ALA A 140 0.68 5.79 -5.72
CA ALA A 140 2.07 6.24 -5.78
C ALA A 140 3.00 5.11 -5.35
N VAL A 141 4.08 4.89 -6.09
CA VAL A 141 5.06 3.83 -5.80
C VAL A 141 6.49 4.33 -6.06
N LEU A 142 7.39 4.06 -5.12
CA LEU A 142 8.81 4.33 -5.18
C LEU A 142 9.56 3.15 -5.77
N SER A 143 10.60 3.43 -6.57
CA SER A 143 11.52 2.41 -7.07
C SER A 143 12.50 1.91 -6.00
N SER A 144 12.85 2.76 -5.03
CA SER A 144 13.74 2.47 -3.90
C SER A 144 13.55 3.50 -2.80
N ARG A 145 14.03 3.19 -1.59
CA ARG A 145 13.90 4.09 -0.44
C ARG A 145 14.86 5.29 -0.55
N PRO A 146 14.42 6.52 -0.23
CA PRO A 146 15.29 7.70 -0.23
C PRO A 146 16.56 7.55 0.63
N GLU A 147 16.51 6.77 1.72
CA GLU A 147 17.64 6.53 2.62
C GLU A 147 18.75 5.67 2.00
N GLU A 148 18.46 4.93 0.92
CA GLU A 148 19.45 4.08 0.26
C GLU A 148 20.51 4.87 -0.53
N GLY A 149 20.41 6.20 -0.57
CA GLY A 149 21.41 7.09 -1.16
C GLY A 149 21.54 6.99 -2.68
N LYS A 150 20.63 6.26 -3.34
CA LYS A 150 20.54 6.13 -4.79
C LYS A 150 19.56 7.14 -5.36
N ASP A 151 19.68 7.43 -6.65
CA ASP A 151 18.62 8.12 -7.37
C ASP A 151 17.39 7.21 -7.41
N TYR A 152 16.25 7.74 -7.01
CA TYR A 152 14.99 7.00 -6.93
C TYR A 152 13.92 7.70 -7.77
N VAL A 153 12.90 6.92 -8.14
CA VAL A 153 11.77 7.37 -8.95
C VAL A 153 10.50 7.17 -8.16
N LEU A 154 9.67 8.21 -8.12
CA LEU A 154 8.30 8.13 -7.66
C LEU A 154 7.37 8.11 -8.88
N MET A 155 6.67 7.00 -9.11
CA MET A 155 5.67 6.88 -10.16
C MET A 155 4.28 6.98 -9.55
N VAL A 156 3.38 7.71 -10.21
CA VAL A 156 2.03 7.98 -9.72
C VAL A 156 0.97 7.70 -10.77
N ILE A 157 -0.20 7.24 -10.32
CA ILE A 157 -1.44 7.31 -11.09
C ILE A 157 -2.17 8.57 -10.65
N TYR A 158 -2.44 9.47 -11.60
CA TYR A 158 -3.13 10.71 -11.34
C TYR A 158 -4.40 10.88 -12.17
N ALA A 159 -5.26 11.77 -11.69
CA ALA A 159 -6.52 12.16 -12.27
C ALA A 159 -7.48 11.00 -12.59
N ALA A 160 -7.42 9.90 -11.83
CA ALA A 160 -8.19 8.68 -12.12
C ALA A 160 -9.71 8.92 -12.19
N GLY A 161 -10.27 9.79 -11.33
CA GLY A 161 -11.65 10.28 -11.37
C GLY A 161 -12.75 9.21 -11.47
N TYR A 162 -14.02 9.63 -11.50
CA TYR A 162 -15.17 8.69 -11.59
C TYR A 162 -15.26 7.95 -12.94
N LYS A 163 -14.44 8.31 -13.93
CA LYS A 163 -14.43 7.72 -15.28
C LYS A 163 -13.24 6.78 -15.52
N GLY A 164 -12.44 6.45 -14.50
CA GLY A 164 -11.41 5.40 -14.59
C GLY A 164 -10.28 5.68 -15.57
N ARG A 165 -9.93 6.96 -15.78
CA ARG A 165 -8.88 7.35 -16.74
C ARG A 165 -7.63 7.78 -15.98
N GLY A 166 -7.01 6.86 -15.23
CA GLY A 166 -5.74 7.11 -14.56
C GLY A 166 -4.64 7.42 -15.57
N HIS A 167 -3.95 8.54 -15.41
CA HIS A 167 -2.78 8.94 -16.18
C HIS A 167 -1.54 8.59 -15.38
N LEU A 168 -0.42 8.36 -16.07
CA LEU A 168 0.85 8.05 -15.42
C LEU A 168 1.79 9.24 -15.52
N ALA A 169 2.45 9.53 -14.41
CA ALA A 169 3.59 10.44 -14.37
C ALA A 169 4.63 9.88 -13.42
N PHE A 170 5.88 10.27 -13.60
CA PHE A 170 6.92 9.97 -12.64
C PHE A 170 7.81 11.18 -12.37
N TRP A 171 8.43 11.18 -11.20
CA TRP A 171 9.39 12.17 -10.75
C TRP A 171 10.65 11.46 -10.27
N ARG A 172 11.81 11.92 -10.72
CA ARG A 172 13.10 11.43 -10.21
C ARG A 172 13.60 12.36 -9.12
N SER A 173 14.35 11.83 -8.17
CA SER A 173 14.86 12.60 -7.01
C SER A 173 15.60 13.90 -7.34
N ARG A 174 16.11 14.05 -8.56
CA ARG A 174 16.83 15.25 -9.05
C ARG A 174 16.05 16.10 -10.05
N ASP A 175 14.89 15.64 -10.50
CA ASP A 175 14.08 16.33 -11.50
C ASP A 175 13.34 17.51 -10.85
N LYS A 176 13.18 18.60 -11.60
CA LYS A 176 12.43 19.79 -11.12
C LYS A 176 10.92 19.70 -11.41
N SER A 177 10.52 18.79 -12.28
CA SER A 177 9.15 18.65 -12.77
C SER A 177 8.80 17.18 -12.99
N TRP A 178 7.51 16.90 -13.06
CA TRP A 178 6.98 15.60 -13.45
C TRP A 178 7.28 15.31 -14.92
N ILE A 179 7.46 14.03 -15.23
CA ILE A 179 7.54 13.50 -16.60
C ILE A 179 6.28 12.68 -16.85
N PHE A 180 5.57 13.01 -17.91
CA PHE A 180 4.29 12.41 -18.26
C PHE A 180 4.47 11.24 -19.23
N VAL A 181 3.57 10.27 -19.12
CA VAL A 181 3.55 9.09 -19.98
C VAL A 181 2.29 9.16 -20.84
N ASP A 182 2.44 9.09 -22.16
CA ASP A 182 1.36 9.26 -23.15
C ASP A 182 0.46 8.01 -23.31
N ILE A 183 0.16 7.34 -22.20
CA ILE A 183 -0.79 6.24 -22.12
C ILE A 183 -1.63 6.36 -20.85
N THR A 184 -2.87 5.91 -20.93
CA THR A 184 -3.90 6.27 -19.95
C THR A 184 -4.76 5.07 -19.60
N TRP A 185 -5.64 5.26 -18.61
CA TRP A 185 -6.57 4.25 -18.07
C TRP A 185 -5.88 3.18 -17.22
N PHE A 186 -4.89 3.58 -16.43
CA PHE A 186 -4.27 2.72 -15.44
C PHE A 186 -5.11 2.63 -14.17
N TYR A 187 -5.20 1.42 -13.62
CA TYR A 187 -5.87 1.15 -12.35
C TYR A 187 -4.88 0.98 -11.20
N ASP A 188 -3.77 0.28 -11.44
CA ASP A 188 -2.76 0.05 -10.41
C ASP A 188 -1.35 -0.06 -11.00
N ILE A 189 -0.36 0.26 -10.16
CA ILE A 189 1.07 0.19 -10.48
C ILE A 189 1.87 -0.34 -9.29
N ASN A 190 2.99 -1.01 -9.56
CA ASN A 190 3.94 -1.45 -8.55
C ASN A 190 5.34 -1.67 -9.13
N PHE A 191 6.39 -1.51 -8.32
CA PHE A 191 7.77 -1.74 -8.75
C PHE A 191 8.23 -3.18 -8.47
N ARG A 192 9.01 -3.73 -9.40
CA ARG A 192 9.77 -4.98 -9.22
C ARG A 192 11.04 -4.92 -10.05
N ASN A 193 12.18 -5.27 -9.44
CA ASN A 193 13.48 -5.40 -10.13
C ASN A 193 13.84 -4.20 -11.03
N GLY A 194 13.54 -2.98 -10.57
CA GLY A 194 13.83 -1.75 -11.31
C GLY A 194 12.81 -1.37 -12.39
N LEU A 195 11.86 -2.25 -12.71
CA LEU A 195 10.76 -1.95 -13.64
C LEU A 195 9.49 -1.59 -12.85
N CYS A 196 8.76 -0.58 -13.33
CA CYS A 196 7.40 -0.34 -12.85
C CYS A 196 6.43 -1.16 -13.70
N TYR A 197 5.59 -1.96 -13.06
CA TYR A 197 4.53 -2.70 -13.71
C TYR A 197 3.21 -1.97 -13.50
N GLY A 198 2.36 -1.91 -14.53
CA GLY A 198 1.05 -1.28 -14.46
C GLY A 198 -0.01 -2.07 -15.22
N VAL A 199 -1.23 -2.05 -14.72
CA VAL A 199 -2.39 -2.69 -15.37
C VAL A 199 -3.39 -1.64 -15.83
N ASP A 200 -3.79 -1.73 -17.10
CA ASP A 200 -4.70 -0.77 -17.72
C ASP A 200 -6.17 -1.25 -17.75
N GLY A 201 -7.04 -0.39 -18.29
CA GLY A 201 -8.47 -0.59 -18.43
C GLY A 201 -8.88 -1.83 -19.21
N SER A 202 -8.03 -2.28 -20.14
CA SER A 202 -8.25 -3.48 -20.93
C SER A 202 -7.82 -4.76 -20.20
N GLY A 203 -7.10 -4.63 -19.08
CA GLY A 203 -6.42 -5.73 -18.40
C GLY A 203 -5.03 -6.02 -18.97
N THR A 204 -4.49 -5.16 -19.84
CA THR A 204 -3.13 -5.32 -20.36
C THR A 204 -2.13 -4.90 -19.29
N VAL A 205 -1.06 -5.68 -19.15
CA VAL A 205 0.01 -5.46 -18.19
C VAL A 205 1.22 -4.92 -18.92
N HIS A 206 1.67 -3.76 -18.45
CA HIS A 206 2.75 -2.98 -19.01
C HIS A 206 3.93 -2.99 -18.04
N ALA A 207 5.16 -3.01 -18.56
CA ALA A 207 6.38 -2.81 -17.80
C ALA A 207 7.13 -1.58 -18.33
N PHE A 208 7.51 -0.69 -17.42
CA PHE A 208 8.21 0.56 -17.70
C PHE A 208 9.62 0.51 -17.14
N ASP A 209 10.61 0.70 -18.02
CA ASP A 209 11.99 0.95 -17.62
C ASP A 209 12.21 2.45 -17.42
N VAL A 210 11.75 2.98 -16.28
CA VAL A 210 11.77 4.42 -15.97
C VAL A 210 13.18 5.02 -15.81
N LEU A 211 14.18 4.16 -15.65
CA LEU A 211 15.60 4.52 -15.57
C LEU A 211 16.34 4.28 -16.89
N GLY A 212 15.71 3.58 -17.84
CA GLY A 212 16.26 3.27 -19.15
C GLY A 212 16.18 4.42 -20.16
N PRO A 213 16.62 4.17 -21.41
CA PRO A 213 16.69 5.19 -22.45
C PRO A 213 15.31 5.67 -22.94
N ASN A 214 14.26 4.84 -22.80
CA ASN A 214 12.90 5.13 -23.24
C ASN A 214 11.90 5.04 -22.08
N PRO A 215 12.00 5.93 -21.07
CA PRO A 215 11.30 5.76 -19.79
C PRO A 215 9.78 5.93 -19.85
N THR A 216 9.26 6.44 -20.97
CA THR A 216 7.82 6.66 -21.22
C THR A 216 7.20 5.62 -22.14
N VAL A 217 8.00 4.69 -22.70
CA VAL A 217 7.52 3.67 -23.64
C VAL A 217 7.45 2.33 -22.92
N PRO A 218 6.25 1.80 -22.60
CA PRO A 218 6.13 0.51 -21.94
C PRO A 218 6.38 -0.66 -22.90
N LEU A 219 6.75 -1.80 -22.32
CA LEU A 219 6.63 -3.10 -22.94
C LEU A 219 5.35 -3.79 -22.47
N VAL A 220 4.59 -4.39 -23.38
CA VAL A 220 3.49 -5.28 -23.00
C VAL A 220 4.09 -6.61 -22.56
N VAL A 221 3.86 -6.97 -21.29
CA VAL A 221 4.40 -8.20 -20.68
C VAL A 221 3.35 -9.27 -20.44
N GLY A 222 2.08 -8.96 -20.68
CA GLY A 222 1.02 -9.96 -20.67
C GLY A 222 -0.37 -9.38 -20.56
N TYR A 223 -1.34 -10.28 -20.47
CA TYR A 223 -2.75 -9.92 -20.44
C TYR A 223 -3.43 -10.59 -19.25
N GLY A 224 -4.00 -9.78 -18.35
CA GLY A 224 -5.00 -10.23 -17.41
C GLY A 224 -6.34 -10.53 -18.10
N PRO A 225 -7.29 -11.18 -17.43
CA PRO A 225 -8.65 -11.30 -17.93
C PRO A 225 -9.29 -9.93 -18.15
N SER A 226 -9.86 -9.72 -19.35
CA SER A 226 -10.49 -8.44 -19.72
C SER A 226 -11.56 -7.99 -18.72
N HIS A 227 -11.60 -6.69 -18.45
CA HIS A 227 -12.66 -5.99 -17.73
C HIS A 227 -13.92 -5.88 -18.61
N GLY A 228 -14.60 -7.00 -18.86
CA GLY A 228 -15.87 -6.99 -19.58
C GLY A 228 -16.92 -6.14 -18.87
N TYR A 229 -17.85 -5.54 -19.63
CA TYR A 229 -19.00 -4.82 -19.09
C TYR A 229 -19.96 -5.79 -18.39
N SER A 230 -19.72 -6.07 -17.11
CA SER A 230 -20.55 -6.91 -16.25
C SER A 230 -21.08 -6.10 -15.07
N ALA A 231 -22.17 -6.56 -14.44
CA ALA A 231 -22.69 -6.02 -13.18
C ALA A 231 -21.72 -6.20 -11.99
N VAL A 232 -20.59 -6.88 -12.22
CA VAL A 232 -19.53 -7.14 -11.25
C VAL A 232 -18.36 -6.21 -11.51
N LEU A 233 -18.02 -5.37 -10.54
CA LEU A 233 -16.85 -4.51 -10.60
C LEU A 233 -15.61 -5.34 -10.29
N LYS A 234 -14.54 -5.13 -11.05
CA LYS A 234 -13.23 -5.71 -10.78
C LYS A 234 -12.26 -4.59 -10.46
N GLN A 235 -11.60 -4.69 -9.31
CA GLN A 235 -10.50 -3.80 -8.95
C GLN A 235 -9.20 -4.60 -9.07
N PRO A 236 -8.36 -4.32 -10.08
CA PRO A 236 -7.09 -4.99 -10.26
C PRO A 236 -6.03 -4.39 -9.33
N TYR A 237 -5.13 -5.25 -8.85
CA TYR A 237 -3.92 -4.87 -8.11
C TYR A 237 -2.71 -5.52 -8.76
N VAL A 238 -1.60 -4.79 -8.81
CA VAL A 238 -0.30 -5.30 -9.24
C VAL A 238 0.55 -5.55 -7.99
N VAL A 239 1.00 -6.78 -7.83
CA VAL A 239 1.74 -7.21 -6.64
C VAL A 239 2.99 -7.97 -7.06
N GLU A 240 4.14 -7.61 -6.51
CA GLU A 240 5.32 -8.46 -6.54
C GLU A 240 5.22 -9.49 -5.42
N SER A 241 5.44 -10.76 -5.75
CA SER A 241 5.42 -11.85 -4.78
C SER A 241 6.34 -12.97 -5.23
N ALA A 242 7.24 -13.42 -4.35
CA ALA A 242 8.16 -14.53 -4.62
C ALA A 242 8.94 -14.37 -5.94
N GLY A 243 9.29 -13.13 -6.31
CA GLY A 243 10.00 -12.86 -7.54
C GLY A 243 9.15 -13.05 -8.80
N VAL A 244 7.82 -13.00 -8.74
CA VAL A 244 6.93 -12.91 -9.91
C VAL A 244 5.97 -11.72 -9.79
N VAL A 245 5.35 -11.31 -10.89
CA VAL A 245 4.30 -10.27 -10.89
C VAL A 245 2.94 -10.95 -10.92
N LEU A 246 2.13 -10.64 -9.92
CA LEU A 246 0.76 -11.08 -9.81
C LEU A 246 -0.18 -9.91 -10.14
N VAL A 247 -1.19 -10.20 -10.96
CA VAL A 247 -2.36 -9.34 -11.13
C VAL A 247 -3.52 -9.97 -10.38
N VAL A 248 -3.94 -9.30 -9.30
CA VAL A 248 -5.03 -9.75 -8.43
C VAL A 248 -6.28 -8.95 -8.74
N HIS A 249 -7.38 -9.60 -9.14
CA HIS A 249 -8.67 -8.94 -9.28
C HIS A 249 -9.51 -9.18 -8.05
N ARG A 250 -9.83 -8.12 -7.32
CA ARG A 250 -10.90 -8.13 -6.32
C ARG A 250 -12.24 -8.05 -7.03
N ILE A 251 -13.11 -9.00 -6.73
CA ILE A 251 -14.45 -9.12 -7.29
C ILE A 251 -15.41 -8.41 -6.34
N ILE A 252 -16.01 -7.33 -6.82
CA ILE A 252 -16.90 -6.47 -6.04
C ILE A 252 -18.32 -6.57 -6.60
N ARG A 253 -19.25 -6.94 -5.73
CA ARG A 253 -20.68 -7.05 -6.06
C ARG A 253 -21.43 -5.84 -5.54
N ARG A 254 -22.39 -5.40 -6.33
CA ARG A 254 -23.36 -4.39 -5.94
C ARG A 254 -24.53 -5.09 -5.25
N VAL A 255 -24.80 -4.71 -4.00
CA VAL A 255 -25.93 -5.20 -3.22
C VAL A 255 -26.95 -4.09 -3.07
N SER A 256 -28.20 -4.39 -3.43
CA SER A 256 -29.33 -3.51 -3.15
C SER A 256 -29.81 -3.76 -1.72
N PRO A 257 -29.97 -2.72 -0.87
CA PRO A 257 -30.64 -2.88 0.42
C PRO A 257 -32.05 -3.46 0.22
N SER A 258 -32.46 -4.37 1.10
CA SER A 258 -33.76 -5.06 1.02
C SER A 258 -34.96 -4.18 1.41
N THR A 259 -34.74 -2.98 1.95
CA THR A 259 -35.79 -2.04 2.37
C THR A 259 -35.80 -0.81 1.47
N PHE A 260 -36.84 -0.68 0.66
CA PHE A 260 -37.03 0.40 -0.32
C PHE A 260 -37.26 1.76 0.36
N SER A 261 -36.35 2.70 0.11
CA SER A 261 -36.68 4.11 -0.11
C SER A 261 -35.79 4.64 -1.24
N GLY A 262 -36.34 5.46 -2.14
CA GLY A 262 -35.81 5.72 -3.49
C GLY A 262 -34.47 6.46 -3.60
N ASP A 263 -33.78 6.70 -2.49
CA ASP A 263 -32.53 7.47 -2.42
C ASP A 263 -31.38 6.71 -1.73
N ASP A 264 -31.54 5.44 -1.36
CA ASP A 264 -30.46 4.70 -0.69
C ASP A 264 -29.30 4.37 -1.66
N PRO A 265 -28.06 4.77 -1.32
CA PRO A 265 -26.89 4.49 -2.15
C PRO A 265 -26.57 2.99 -2.19
N TYR A 266 -26.04 2.53 -3.32
CA TYR A 266 -25.63 1.14 -3.50
C TYR A 266 -24.54 0.72 -2.51
N ILE A 267 -24.73 -0.44 -1.88
CA ILE A 267 -23.70 -1.08 -1.06
C ILE A 267 -22.80 -1.92 -1.98
N PHE A 268 -21.50 -1.82 -1.78
CA PHE A 268 -20.52 -2.64 -2.48
C PHE A 268 -19.88 -3.60 -1.50
N GLU A 269 -19.78 -4.88 -1.89
CA GLU A 269 -19.16 -5.91 -1.06
C GLU A 269 -18.11 -6.69 -1.85
N THR A 270 -17.02 -7.08 -1.18
CA THR A 270 -16.09 -8.08 -1.72
C THR A 270 -16.78 -9.42 -1.76
N SER A 271 -16.75 -10.10 -2.90
CA SER A 271 -17.26 -11.46 -3.03
C SER A 271 -16.18 -12.52 -3.33
N GLY A 272 -14.94 -12.09 -3.56
CA GLY A 272 -13.82 -12.99 -3.80
C GLY A 272 -12.69 -12.33 -4.57
N PHE A 273 -11.68 -13.12 -4.89
CA PHE A 273 -10.48 -12.70 -5.61
C PHE A 273 -10.09 -13.72 -6.67
N THR A 274 -9.41 -13.25 -7.71
CA THR A 274 -8.74 -14.12 -8.69
C THR A 274 -7.32 -13.61 -8.88
N VAL A 275 -6.35 -14.51 -8.93
CA VAL A 275 -4.92 -14.18 -8.97
C VAL A 275 -4.34 -14.71 -10.26
N PHE A 276 -3.64 -13.88 -11.01
CA PHE A 276 -2.98 -14.27 -12.25
C PHE A 276 -1.50 -13.94 -12.18
N GLU A 277 -0.66 -14.93 -12.44
CA GLU A 277 0.76 -14.73 -12.66
C GLU A 277 1.01 -14.27 -14.10
N VAL A 278 1.79 -13.21 -14.24
CA VAL A 278 2.15 -12.64 -15.54
C VAL A 278 3.63 -12.89 -15.77
N ASP A 279 3.92 -13.70 -16.79
CA ASP A 279 5.29 -14.03 -17.18
C ASP A 279 5.81 -13.02 -18.22
N SER A 280 6.87 -12.30 -17.85
CA SER A 280 7.57 -11.39 -18.75
C SER A 280 8.32 -12.09 -19.89
N SER A 281 8.55 -13.40 -19.80
CA SER A 281 9.35 -14.17 -20.77
C SER A 281 8.56 -14.61 -22.01
N ALA A 282 7.22 -14.69 -21.90
CA ALA A 282 6.33 -15.03 -23.01
C ALA A 282 5.07 -14.15 -22.97
N ILE A 283 4.91 -13.29 -23.97
CA ILE A 283 3.71 -12.46 -24.12
C ILE A 283 2.50 -13.39 -24.26
N GLY A 284 1.63 -13.40 -23.26
CA GLY A 284 0.49 -14.33 -23.21
C GLY A 284 -0.56 -13.96 -22.18
N LYS A 285 -1.61 -14.78 -22.12
CA LYS A 285 -2.65 -14.70 -21.08
C LYS A 285 -2.03 -15.15 -19.76
N GLY A 286 -2.21 -14.36 -18.69
CA GLY A 286 -1.72 -14.70 -17.36
C GLY A 286 -2.23 -16.06 -16.89
N VAL A 287 -1.41 -16.77 -16.13
CA VAL A 287 -1.72 -18.09 -15.58
C VAL A 287 -2.46 -17.90 -14.26
N GLU A 288 -3.68 -18.42 -14.16
CA GLU A 288 -4.45 -18.34 -12.92
C GLU A 288 -3.78 -19.15 -11.80
N LYS A 289 -3.66 -18.55 -10.62
CA LYS A 289 -3.11 -19.15 -9.42
C LYS A 289 -4.24 -19.43 -8.44
N THR A 290 -4.37 -20.70 -8.06
CA THR A 290 -5.32 -21.14 -7.03
C THR A 290 -4.74 -21.05 -5.62
N SER A 291 -3.43 -20.83 -5.49
CA SER A 291 -2.75 -20.70 -4.21
C SER A 291 -1.58 -19.74 -4.29
N LEU A 292 -1.35 -19.04 -3.18
CA LEU A 292 -0.19 -18.18 -2.92
C LEU A 292 0.93 -18.93 -2.16
N GLY A 293 0.72 -20.21 -1.82
CA GLY A 293 1.63 -20.98 -0.98
C GLY A 293 1.83 -20.32 0.39
N ASP A 294 3.08 -20.20 0.82
CA ASP A 294 3.47 -19.58 2.10
C ASP A 294 3.44 -18.05 2.08
N HIS A 295 2.72 -17.43 1.13
CA HIS A 295 2.57 -15.98 1.07
C HIS A 295 1.17 -15.52 1.48
N ALA A 296 1.12 -14.30 2.00
CA ALA A 296 -0.11 -13.53 2.19
C ALA A 296 0.01 -12.19 1.46
N LEU A 297 -1.07 -11.75 0.82
CA LEU A 297 -1.11 -10.45 0.15
C LEU A 297 -1.84 -9.43 1.01
N PHE A 298 -1.32 -8.21 1.08
CA PHE A 298 -1.93 -7.06 1.74
C PHE A 298 -2.30 -6.02 0.68
N LEU A 299 -3.60 -5.89 0.41
CA LEU A 299 -4.14 -5.08 -0.68
C LEU A 299 -4.97 -3.92 -0.14
N GLY A 300 -4.84 -2.77 -0.77
CA GLY A 300 -5.72 -1.63 -0.56
C GLY A 300 -5.44 -0.57 -1.62
N ASP A 301 -6.23 0.50 -1.61
CA ASP A 301 -6.03 1.61 -2.54
C ASP A 301 -4.63 2.22 -2.48
N ASN A 302 -4.02 2.15 -1.30
CA ASN A 302 -2.78 2.86 -0.99
C ASN A 302 -1.54 1.98 -1.11
N ALA A 303 -1.66 0.65 -0.98
CA ALA A 303 -0.53 -0.27 -0.95
C ALA A 303 -0.91 -1.65 -1.48
N SER A 304 0.07 -2.34 -2.07
CA SER A 304 -0.07 -3.70 -2.61
C SER A 304 1.21 -4.45 -2.34
N VAL A 305 1.20 -5.29 -1.30
CA VAL A 305 2.41 -5.90 -0.73
C VAL A 305 2.21 -7.41 -0.58
N SER A 306 3.27 -8.19 -0.84
CA SER A 306 3.31 -9.62 -0.50
C SER A 306 4.22 -9.85 0.71
N VAL A 307 3.85 -10.80 1.56
CA VAL A 307 4.60 -11.18 2.76
C VAL A 307 4.80 -12.69 2.73
N ASP A 308 6.06 -13.14 2.83
CA ASP A 308 6.40 -14.54 3.12
C ASP A 308 6.07 -14.84 4.58
N VAL A 309 4.96 -15.54 4.80
CA VAL A 309 4.47 -15.83 6.15
C VAL A 309 5.29 -16.91 6.85
N SER A 310 6.11 -17.69 6.14
CA SER A 310 6.97 -18.70 6.76
C SER A 310 7.97 -18.08 7.76
N ARG A 311 8.25 -16.79 7.59
CA ARG A 311 9.15 -15.99 8.43
C ARG A 311 8.48 -15.42 9.68
N PHE A 312 7.17 -15.52 9.78
CA PHE A 312 6.39 -14.86 10.82
C PHE A 312 5.32 -15.78 11.42
N GLN A 313 4.97 -15.56 12.69
CA GLN A 313 3.83 -16.23 13.29
C GLN A 313 2.58 -15.33 13.22
N GLY A 314 1.38 -15.91 13.26
CA GLY A 314 0.12 -15.17 13.44
C GLY A 314 -0.43 -14.42 12.22
N ILE A 315 0.19 -14.59 11.05
CA ILE A 315 -0.43 -14.26 9.75
C ILE A 315 -0.77 -15.57 9.04
N LYS A 316 -1.93 -15.64 8.40
CA LYS A 316 -2.37 -16.84 7.70
C LYS A 316 -1.75 -16.88 6.31
N ALA A 317 -1.08 -17.99 5.98
CA ALA A 317 -0.64 -18.29 4.62
C ALA A 317 -1.84 -18.37 3.67
N ASN A 318 -1.57 -18.27 2.36
CA ASN A 318 -2.58 -18.46 1.32
C ASN A 318 -3.81 -17.54 1.47
N CYS A 319 -3.61 -16.35 2.04
CA CYS A 319 -4.68 -15.40 2.34
C CYS A 319 -4.42 -14.02 1.72
N ILE A 320 -5.50 -13.30 1.45
CA ILE A 320 -5.48 -11.92 0.98
C ILE A 320 -6.14 -11.04 2.05
N TYR A 321 -5.34 -10.21 2.71
CA TYR A 321 -5.77 -9.16 3.62
C TYR A 321 -6.09 -7.92 2.80
N TYR A 322 -7.33 -7.46 2.82
CA TYR A 322 -7.75 -6.31 2.02
C TYR A 322 -8.34 -5.20 2.87
N ILE A 323 -8.11 -3.97 2.44
CA ILE A 323 -8.77 -2.76 2.94
C ILE A 323 -9.52 -2.11 1.78
N ASP A 324 -10.73 -1.67 2.08
CA ASP A 324 -11.63 -1.00 1.18
C ASP A 324 -11.78 0.48 1.54
N SER A 325 -11.86 1.31 0.51
CA SER A 325 -12.16 2.74 0.60
C SER A 325 -13.58 3.07 0.12
N PHE A 326 -14.33 2.10 -0.41
CA PHE A 326 -15.69 2.34 -0.89
C PHE A 326 -16.57 2.87 0.23
N LYS A 327 -17.36 3.89 -0.09
CA LYS A 327 -17.86 4.85 0.90
C LYS A 327 -18.91 4.30 1.86
N GLN A 328 -19.54 3.15 1.58
CA GLN A 328 -20.65 2.59 2.37
C GLN A 328 -20.79 1.07 2.21
N GLY A 329 -20.57 0.30 3.28
CA GLY A 329 -20.78 -1.15 3.38
C GLY A 329 -20.06 -1.78 4.58
N GLY A 330 -20.69 -2.72 5.31
CA GLY A 330 -20.22 -3.19 6.62
C GLY A 330 -18.87 -3.94 6.68
N ASN A 331 -18.26 -4.29 5.55
CA ASN A 331 -17.02 -5.11 5.50
C ASN A 331 -15.88 -4.38 4.76
N TYR A 332 -15.43 -3.24 5.30
CA TYR A 332 -14.34 -2.46 4.71
C TYR A 332 -12.97 -3.16 4.80
N MET A 333 -12.79 -4.13 5.70
CA MET A 333 -11.49 -4.75 5.94
C MET A 333 -11.67 -6.23 6.21
N GLY A 334 -10.97 -7.08 5.48
CA GLY A 334 -11.18 -8.52 5.58
C GLY A 334 -9.99 -9.37 5.18
N ILE A 335 -10.14 -10.66 5.43
CA ILE A 335 -9.24 -11.73 5.04
C ILE A 335 -10.03 -12.64 4.11
N TYR A 336 -9.53 -12.81 2.89
CA TYR A 336 -9.99 -13.83 1.96
C TYR A 336 -9.04 -15.02 2.01
N ASN A 337 -9.55 -16.20 2.31
CA ASN A 337 -8.77 -17.43 2.25
C ASN A 337 -8.87 -18.02 0.84
N MET A 338 -7.72 -18.20 0.16
CA MET A 338 -7.68 -18.73 -1.20
C MET A 338 -8.02 -20.23 -1.27
N GLU A 339 -7.91 -20.97 -0.15
CA GLU A 339 -8.16 -22.42 -0.12
C GLU A 339 -9.65 -22.75 -0.18
N ASP A 340 -10.46 -22.10 0.65
CA ASP A 340 -11.91 -22.37 0.79
C ASP A 340 -12.80 -21.22 0.25
N GLY A 341 -12.19 -20.10 -0.15
CA GLY A 341 -12.90 -18.92 -0.63
C GLY A 341 -13.66 -18.15 0.45
N SER A 342 -13.41 -18.41 1.74
CA SER A 342 -14.10 -17.76 2.85
C SER A 342 -13.63 -16.32 3.06
N LEU A 343 -14.55 -15.49 3.56
CA LEU A 343 -14.30 -14.11 3.97
C LEU A 343 -14.50 -13.97 5.48
N SER A 344 -13.56 -13.31 6.15
CA SER A 344 -13.62 -13.01 7.58
C SER A 344 -13.11 -11.59 7.85
N PRO A 345 -13.53 -10.92 8.94
CA PRO A 345 -12.99 -9.61 9.29
C PRO A 345 -11.50 -9.73 9.68
N CYS A 346 -10.68 -8.73 9.31
CA CYS A 346 -9.28 -8.64 9.78
C CYS A 346 -9.08 -7.63 10.92
N TYR A 347 -10.07 -6.79 11.18
CA TYR A 347 -10.06 -5.77 12.24
C TYR A 347 -11.50 -5.43 12.64
N GLU A 348 -11.78 -5.40 13.95
CA GLU A 348 -13.12 -5.17 14.50
C GLU A 348 -13.34 -3.75 15.05
N GLY A 349 -12.31 -2.89 15.03
CA GLY A 349 -12.44 -1.52 15.53
C GLY A 349 -13.13 -0.57 14.55
N GLU A 350 -13.71 0.50 15.09
CA GLU A 350 -14.35 1.54 14.28
C GLU A 350 -13.31 2.36 13.50
N HIS A 351 -13.57 2.61 12.21
CA HIS A 351 -12.85 3.59 11.40
C HIS A 351 -13.79 4.72 10.98
N CYS A 352 -13.20 5.90 10.77
CA CYS A 352 -13.92 7.13 10.91
C CYS A 352 -13.45 8.28 9.97
N SER A 353 -12.50 8.09 9.06
CA SER A 353 -12.06 9.19 8.17
C SER A 353 -12.18 8.88 6.69
N LEU A 354 -13.02 9.64 5.99
CA LEU A 354 -13.11 9.60 4.53
C LEU A 354 -11.91 10.25 3.83
N ILE A 355 -11.13 11.07 4.55
CA ILE A 355 -9.96 11.78 4.01
C ILE A 355 -8.71 10.90 4.11
N CYS A 356 -8.57 10.17 5.21
CA CYS A 356 -7.49 9.24 5.47
C CYS A 356 -8.08 7.83 5.67
N PRO A 357 -8.39 7.09 4.58
CA PRO A 357 -8.85 5.71 4.72
C PRO A 357 -7.80 4.87 5.43
N PRO A 358 -8.18 3.72 6.02
CA PRO A 358 -7.22 2.81 6.61
C PRO A 358 -6.16 2.46 5.57
N THR A 359 -4.90 2.40 6.01
CA THR A 359 -3.77 2.26 5.09
C THR A 359 -2.83 1.20 5.60
N TRP A 360 -2.46 0.24 4.76
CA TRP A 360 -1.32 -0.62 5.04
C TRP A 360 -0.05 0.21 5.01
N VAL A 361 0.73 0.16 6.09
CA VAL A 361 2.02 0.85 6.23
C VAL A 361 3.10 -0.17 6.51
N ASN A 362 4.07 -0.31 5.61
CA ASN A 362 5.27 -1.08 5.91
C ASN A 362 6.07 -0.35 6.98
N PRO A 363 6.29 -0.94 8.17
CA PRO A 363 7.14 -0.30 9.14
C PRO A 363 8.60 -0.28 8.64
N SER A 364 9.24 0.88 8.72
CA SER A 364 10.67 1.03 8.52
C SER A 364 11.29 1.69 9.75
N PRO A 365 12.40 1.14 10.30
CA PRO A 365 13.20 1.83 11.30
C PRO A 365 13.99 3.01 10.71
N HIS A 366 14.35 2.90 9.43
CA HIS A 366 15.16 3.87 8.68
C HIS A 366 14.28 4.87 7.97
#